data_AF-A0A2V5JY78-F1
#
_entry.id   AF-A0A2V5JY78-F1
#
_cell.length_a   1.000
_cell.length_b   1.000
_cell.length_c   1.000
_cell.angle_alpha   90.00
_cell.angle_beta   90.00
_cell.angle_gamma   90.00
#
_symmetry.space_group_name_H-M   'P 1'
#
loop_
_entity.id
_entity.type
_entity.pdbx_description
1 polymer ?
#
loop_
_entity_poly.entity_id
_entity_poly.type
_entity_poly.pdbx_seq_one_letter_code
_entity_poly.pdbx_strand_id
1 'polypeptide(L)'
;MSAPQEGYAITDAEIDKRLDMIKKQEAEAAKKQQEADKLKKDLASKKVQETNNMQELWKQIEEQGNKLNAIQKQIDATTATLKQTGQELQEAEQRVETRDQLLKSRVRLMYTNGFVSYLDVLLESTSFSDFLDRYHALKSIVGQDKEILEANKRDREAVAQKKVQVEAQLAQVQALYAQNELAKKELMAKEKDKEVLIASLAKQEQAIEEVSEEQEEFLKKLAAEKSKLWAEKNKNKKTAVYTGGQLKWPLPGRTTISSGFIHRINPVTKKSENHKGIDIPAPAGTEIHAAAPGTVIIAQWVNGYGNTVVIDHGGGLETWYGHARSLAVEEGDQVKAGDVISYVGSTGQSTGNHLHFEVRKNGEPTDPIPYVK
;
A
#
# COMPACT_ATOMS: atom_id res chain seq x y z
N MET A 1 -41.59 36.99 47.39
CA MET A 1 -41.21 38.00 46.39
C MET A 1 -39.86 37.59 45.82
N SER A 2 -39.83 36.90 44.68
CA SER A 2 -38.60 36.59 43.96
C SER A 2 -38.17 37.84 43.19
N ALA A 3 -36.99 38.36 43.49
CA ALA A 3 -36.34 39.37 42.67
C ALA A 3 -35.97 38.73 41.31
N PRO A 4 -36.22 39.39 40.17
CA PRO A 4 -35.72 38.92 38.89
C PRO A 4 -34.19 39.06 38.88
N GLN A 5 -33.47 37.98 38.54
CA GLN A 5 -32.07 38.10 38.14
C GLN A 5 -32.04 38.89 36.83
N GLU A 6 -31.66 40.17 36.92
CA GLU A 6 -31.25 40.95 35.76
C GLU A 6 -30.06 40.24 35.11
N GLY A 7 -30.32 39.57 33.98
CA GLY A 7 -29.26 39.10 33.11
C GLY A 7 -28.55 40.31 32.56
N TYR A 8 -27.35 40.61 33.08
CA TYR A 8 -26.46 41.62 32.51
C TYR A 8 -26.24 41.28 31.04
N ALA A 9 -26.78 42.10 30.15
CA ALA A 9 -26.47 42.04 28.74
C ALA A 9 -24.96 42.27 28.58
N ILE A 10 -24.27 41.36 27.89
CA ILE A 10 -22.84 41.47 27.62
C ILE A 10 -22.61 42.80 26.90
N THR A 11 -21.67 43.60 27.39
CA THR A 11 -21.36 44.90 26.79
C THR A 11 -20.63 44.74 25.46
N ASP A 12 -20.78 45.69 24.54
CA ASP A 12 -20.07 45.66 23.24
C ASP A 12 -18.55 45.49 23.41
N ALA A 13 -17.96 46.07 24.46
CA ALA A 13 -16.54 45.92 24.79
C ALA A 13 -16.17 44.49 25.26
N GLU A 14 -17.06 43.79 25.94
CA GLU A 14 -16.88 42.38 26.33
C GLU A 14 -17.06 41.43 25.15
N ILE A 15 -17.99 41.75 24.23
CA ILE A 15 -18.16 41.04 22.96
C ILE A 15 -16.89 41.19 22.11
N ASP A 16 -16.36 42.41 21.96
CA ASP A 16 -15.13 42.67 21.20
C ASP A 16 -13.93 41.95 21.78
N LYS A 17 -13.79 41.94 23.11
CA LYS A 17 -12.73 41.18 23.80
C LYS A 17 -12.84 39.67 23.55
N ARG A 18 -14.05 39.11 23.52
CA ARG A 18 -14.28 37.69 23.18
C ARG A 18 -14.00 37.40 21.71
N LEU A 19 -14.42 38.27 20.80
CA LEU A 19 -14.11 38.15 19.38
C LEU A 19 -12.59 38.18 19.13
N ASP A 20 -11.85 39.02 19.85
CA ASP A 20 -10.38 39.04 19.79
C ASP A 20 -9.74 37.76 20.34
N MET A 21 -10.31 37.16 21.40
CA MET A 21 -9.86 35.87 21.92
C MET A 21 -10.12 34.74 20.91
N ILE A 22 -11.32 34.71 20.32
CA ILE A 22 -11.68 33.74 19.27
C ILE A 22 -10.76 33.90 18.06
N LYS A 23 -10.48 35.14 17.63
CA LYS A 23 -9.55 35.42 16.52
C LYS A 23 -8.14 34.90 16.79
N LYS A 24 -7.65 34.99 18.04
CA LYS A 24 -6.36 34.38 18.44
C LYS A 24 -6.42 32.85 18.40
N GLN A 25 -7.50 32.25 18.89
CA GLN A 25 -7.70 30.80 18.85
C GLN A 25 -7.84 30.26 17.42
N GLU A 26 -8.52 30.98 16.53
CA GLU A 26 -8.61 30.68 15.10
C GLU A 26 -7.23 30.76 14.42
N ALA A 27 -6.41 31.77 14.76
CA ALA A 27 -5.06 31.88 14.22
C ALA A 27 -4.14 30.73 14.70
N GLU A 28 -4.27 30.30 15.96
CA GLU A 28 -3.55 29.13 16.48
C GLU A 28 -4.02 27.82 15.84
N ALA A 29 -5.33 27.63 15.70
CA ALA A 29 -5.89 26.46 15.01
C ALA A 29 -5.49 26.44 13.53
N ALA A 30 -5.50 27.58 12.84
CA ALA A 30 -5.05 27.68 11.45
C ALA A 30 -3.57 27.33 11.29
N LYS A 31 -2.71 27.73 12.23
CA LYS A 31 -1.29 27.32 12.24
C LYS A 31 -1.13 25.82 12.42
N LYS A 32 -1.84 25.23 13.39
CA LYS A 32 -1.80 23.77 13.61
C LYS A 32 -2.36 23.00 12.42
N GLN A 33 -3.31 23.57 11.67
CA GLN A 33 -3.90 22.93 10.49
C GLN A 33 -2.91 23.00 9.32
N GLN A 34 -2.25 24.14 9.13
CA GLN A 34 -1.18 24.28 8.15
C GLN A 34 -0.02 23.32 8.42
N GLU A 35 0.34 23.11 9.69
CA GLU A 35 1.33 22.11 10.10
C GLU A 35 0.85 20.68 9.80
N ALA A 36 -0.41 20.35 10.11
CA ALA A 36 -1.01 19.05 9.79
C ALA A 36 -1.07 18.80 8.27
N ASP A 37 -1.46 19.79 7.47
CA ASP A 37 -1.51 19.71 6.01
C ASP A 37 -0.12 19.55 5.39
N LYS A 38 0.89 20.23 5.95
CA LYS A 38 2.29 20.05 5.56
C LYS A 38 2.76 18.63 5.87
N LEU A 39 2.51 18.14 7.08
CA LEU A 39 2.83 16.76 7.47
C LEU A 39 2.10 15.74 6.60
N LYS A 40 0.85 16.00 6.20
CA LYS A 40 0.07 15.15 5.30
C LYS A 40 0.68 15.11 3.90
N LYS A 41 1.14 16.25 3.38
CA LYS A 41 1.85 16.34 2.09
C LYS A 41 3.20 15.62 2.13
N ASP A 42 3.96 15.80 3.21
CA ASP A 42 5.22 15.10 3.44
C ASP A 42 4.99 13.58 3.57
N LEU A 43 3.96 13.16 4.30
CA LEU A 43 3.57 11.76 4.41
C LEU A 43 3.12 11.19 3.05
N ALA A 44 2.38 11.95 2.24
CA ALA A 44 2.00 11.53 0.90
C ALA A 44 3.23 11.32 0.00
N SER A 45 4.21 12.22 0.06
CA SER A 45 5.47 12.06 -0.68
C SER A 45 6.28 10.85 -0.20
N LYS A 46 6.36 10.63 1.13
CA LYS A 46 6.98 9.45 1.72
C LYS A 46 6.24 8.18 1.33
N LYS A 47 4.90 8.16 1.32
CA LYS A 47 4.11 7.02 0.88
C LYS A 47 4.39 6.64 -0.57
N VAL A 48 4.55 7.62 -1.46
CA VAL A 48 4.94 7.37 -2.86
C VAL A 48 6.34 6.75 -2.92
N GLN A 49 7.31 7.32 -2.18
CA GLN A 49 8.66 6.76 -2.11
C GLN A 49 8.67 5.34 -1.53
N GLU A 50 7.96 5.11 -0.43
CA GLU A 50 7.87 3.80 0.21
C GLU A 50 7.07 2.81 -0.63
N THR A 51 6.13 3.25 -1.46
CA THR A 51 5.44 2.38 -2.44
C THR A 51 6.40 1.92 -3.52
N ASN A 52 7.34 2.76 -3.96
CA ASN A 52 8.40 2.35 -4.88
C ASN A 52 9.39 1.39 -4.21
N ASN A 53 9.81 1.68 -2.98
CA ASN A 53 10.66 0.77 -2.18
C ASN A 53 9.97 -0.59 -1.97
N MET A 54 8.66 -0.55 -1.71
CA MET A 54 7.79 -1.70 -1.57
C MET A 54 7.77 -2.53 -2.85
N GLN A 55 7.56 -1.90 -4.02
CA GLN A 55 7.59 -2.59 -5.32
C GLN A 55 8.94 -3.27 -5.58
N GLU A 56 10.04 -2.61 -5.25
CA GLU A 56 11.38 -3.21 -5.36
C GLU A 56 11.55 -4.38 -4.37
N LEU A 57 11.05 -4.25 -3.14
CA LEU A 57 11.05 -5.33 -2.16
C LEU A 57 10.20 -6.53 -2.62
N TRP A 58 9.04 -6.30 -3.23
CA TRP A 58 8.21 -7.35 -3.83
C TRP A 58 8.94 -8.10 -4.95
N LYS A 59 9.62 -7.36 -5.83
CA LYS A 59 10.44 -7.96 -6.89
C LYS A 59 11.56 -8.84 -6.30
N GLN A 60 12.23 -8.37 -5.25
CA GLN A 60 13.26 -9.15 -4.58
C GLN A 60 12.70 -10.40 -3.87
N ILE A 61 11.51 -10.32 -3.27
CA ILE A 61 10.79 -11.46 -2.68
C ILE A 61 10.46 -12.49 -3.78
N GLU A 62 9.96 -12.04 -4.93
CA GLU A 62 9.64 -12.91 -6.07
C GLU A 62 10.90 -13.59 -6.62
N GLU A 63 11.97 -12.83 -6.85
CA GLU A 63 13.26 -13.37 -7.29
C GLU A 63 13.81 -14.41 -6.30
N GLN A 64 13.69 -14.15 -5.00
CA GLN A 64 14.13 -15.09 -3.96
C GLN A 64 13.23 -16.34 -3.90
N GLY A 65 11.92 -16.19 -4.07
CA GLY A 65 10.98 -17.31 -4.19
C GLY A 65 11.28 -18.20 -5.40
N ASN A 66 11.63 -17.59 -6.54
CA ASN A 66 12.05 -18.32 -7.74
C ASN A 66 13.36 -19.09 -7.53
N LYS A 67 14.34 -18.51 -6.83
CA LYS A 67 15.56 -19.21 -6.42
C LYS A 67 15.27 -20.39 -5.50
N LEU A 68 14.39 -20.22 -4.51
CA LEU A 68 13.96 -21.30 -3.62
C LEU A 68 13.32 -22.46 -4.39
N ASN A 69 12.44 -22.17 -5.34
CA ASN A 69 11.84 -23.18 -6.21
C ASN A 69 12.89 -23.90 -7.06
N ALA A 70 13.89 -23.18 -7.57
CA ALA A 70 14.98 -23.78 -8.34
C ALA A 70 15.85 -24.70 -7.46
N ILE A 71 16.20 -24.27 -6.24
CA ILE A 71 16.94 -25.09 -5.27
C ILE A 71 16.12 -26.34 -4.90
N GLN A 72 14.82 -26.21 -4.66
CA GLN A 72 13.97 -27.35 -4.34
C GLN A 72 13.96 -28.39 -5.49
N LYS A 73 13.83 -27.94 -6.74
CA LYS A 73 13.93 -28.82 -7.90
C LYS A 73 15.28 -29.53 -7.99
N GLN A 74 16.37 -28.83 -7.65
CA GLN A 74 17.70 -29.44 -7.59
C GLN A 74 17.80 -30.48 -6.47
N ILE A 75 17.27 -30.19 -5.28
CA ILE A 75 17.19 -31.16 -4.17
C ILE A 75 16.45 -32.41 -4.61
N ASP A 76 15.27 -32.26 -5.22
CA ASP A 76 14.44 -33.39 -5.65
C ASP A 76 15.17 -34.24 -6.70
N ALA A 77 15.79 -33.60 -7.69
CA ALA A 77 16.56 -34.27 -8.74
C ALA A 77 17.78 -35.00 -8.18
N THR A 78 18.62 -34.34 -7.38
CA THR A 78 19.83 -34.96 -6.81
C THR A 78 19.47 -36.07 -5.81
N THR A 79 18.39 -35.92 -5.05
CA THR A 79 17.91 -36.97 -4.13
C THR A 79 17.42 -38.19 -4.88
N ALA A 80 16.72 -38.00 -6.01
CA ALA A 80 16.30 -39.09 -6.88
C ALA A 80 17.51 -39.83 -7.46
N THR A 81 18.51 -39.11 -7.96
CA THR A 81 19.76 -39.71 -8.46
C THR A 81 20.51 -40.44 -7.35
N LEU A 82 20.65 -39.84 -6.16
CA LEU A 82 21.28 -40.46 -4.99
C LEU A 82 20.61 -41.78 -4.61
N LYS A 83 19.27 -41.81 -4.61
CA LYS A 83 18.50 -43.04 -4.33
C LYS A 83 18.80 -44.12 -5.38
N GLN A 84 18.80 -43.76 -6.66
CA GLN A 84 19.11 -44.70 -7.74
C GLN A 84 20.56 -45.22 -7.63
N THR A 85 21.55 -44.34 -7.49
CA THR A 85 22.96 -44.73 -7.35
C THR A 85 23.18 -45.60 -6.10
N GLY A 86 22.47 -45.31 -5.00
CA GLY A 86 22.50 -46.13 -3.78
C GLY A 86 21.96 -47.55 -3.98
N GLN A 87 20.84 -47.70 -4.69
CA GLN A 87 20.30 -49.02 -5.05
C GLN A 87 21.27 -49.80 -5.94
N GLU A 88 21.76 -49.13 -6.97
CA GLU A 88 22.73 -49.69 -7.91
C GLU A 88 24.08 -50.07 -7.26
N LEU A 89 24.48 -49.38 -6.18
CA LEU A 89 25.64 -49.70 -5.36
C LEU A 89 25.37 -50.97 -4.54
N GLN A 90 24.23 -51.03 -3.85
CA GLN A 90 23.84 -52.18 -3.03
C GLN A 90 23.80 -53.47 -3.86
N GLU A 91 23.20 -53.42 -5.06
CA GLU A 91 23.16 -54.56 -5.98
C GLU A 91 24.58 -54.99 -6.42
N ALA A 92 25.46 -54.03 -6.70
CA ALA A 92 26.84 -54.32 -7.10
C ALA A 92 27.64 -54.94 -5.94
N GLU A 93 27.49 -54.43 -4.71
CA GLU A 93 28.10 -55.01 -3.52
C GLU A 93 27.66 -56.45 -3.29
N GLN A 94 26.36 -56.74 -3.43
CA GLN A 94 25.82 -58.10 -3.30
C GLN A 94 26.35 -59.05 -4.39
N ARG A 95 26.51 -58.56 -5.64
CA ARG A 95 27.14 -59.34 -6.72
C ARG A 95 28.61 -59.64 -6.43
N VAL A 96 29.37 -58.64 -5.94
CA VAL A 96 30.77 -58.83 -5.56
C VAL A 96 30.86 -59.88 -4.46
N GLU A 97 30.05 -59.77 -3.40
CA GLU A 97 30.06 -60.71 -2.27
C GLU A 97 29.75 -62.13 -2.73
N THR A 98 28.68 -62.31 -3.51
CA THR A 98 28.28 -63.63 -4.02
C THR A 98 29.36 -64.28 -4.88
N ARG A 99 29.96 -63.50 -5.80
CA ARG A 99 31.05 -64.00 -6.65
C ARG A 99 32.33 -64.24 -5.87
N ASP A 100 32.62 -63.46 -4.84
CA ASP A 100 33.80 -63.63 -3.98
C ASP A 100 33.70 -64.93 -3.17
N GLN A 101 32.52 -65.25 -2.64
CA GLN A 101 32.26 -66.54 -1.99
C GLN A 101 32.42 -67.72 -2.96
N LEU A 102 31.92 -67.60 -4.19
CA LEU A 102 32.07 -68.61 -5.24
C LEU A 102 33.54 -68.82 -5.64
N LEU A 103 34.29 -67.73 -5.84
CA LEU A 103 35.72 -67.82 -6.19
C LEU A 103 36.52 -68.42 -5.03
N LYS A 104 36.23 -68.04 -3.78
CA LYS A 104 36.86 -68.63 -2.58
C LYS A 104 36.59 -70.13 -2.45
N SER A 105 35.36 -70.58 -2.72
CA SER A 105 35.04 -72.01 -2.67
C SER A 105 35.75 -72.80 -3.79
N ARG A 106 35.83 -72.24 -5.00
CA ARG A 106 36.59 -72.81 -6.12
C ARG A 106 38.08 -72.92 -5.82
N VAL A 107 38.71 -71.86 -5.33
CA VAL A 107 40.14 -71.87 -4.94
C VAL A 107 40.38 -72.87 -3.82
N ARG A 108 39.48 -72.97 -2.83
CA ARG A 108 39.58 -73.97 -1.76
C ARG A 108 39.53 -75.39 -2.30
N LEU A 109 38.60 -75.70 -3.21
CA LEU A 109 38.50 -77.01 -3.85
C LEU A 109 39.77 -77.38 -4.63
N MET A 110 40.32 -76.43 -5.39
CA MET A 110 41.60 -76.61 -6.11
C MET A 110 42.76 -76.88 -5.14
N TYR A 111 42.74 -76.26 -3.96
CA TYR A 111 43.76 -76.49 -2.93
C TYR A 111 43.59 -77.84 -2.21
N THR A 112 42.37 -78.20 -1.79
CA THR A 112 42.10 -79.41 -0.99
C THR A 112 42.24 -80.70 -1.79
N ASN A 113 41.91 -80.69 -3.08
CA ASN A 113 42.00 -81.88 -3.93
C ASN A 113 43.42 -82.07 -4.51
N GLY A 114 44.37 -81.23 -4.12
CA GLY A 114 45.70 -81.16 -4.72
C GLY A 114 45.67 -80.44 -6.07
N PHE A 115 46.82 -79.87 -6.47
CA PHE A 115 46.97 -79.23 -7.77
C PHE A 115 47.01 -80.30 -8.86
N VAL A 116 45.87 -80.89 -9.21
CA VAL A 116 45.76 -81.76 -10.38
C VAL A 116 45.93 -80.87 -11.59
N SER A 117 47.02 -81.05 -12.33
CA SER A 117 47.28 -80.24 -13.51
C SER A 117 46.17 -80.49 -14.53
N TYR A 118 45.71 -79.46 -15.22
CA TYR A 118 44.79 -79.66 -16.36
C TYR A 118 45.41 -80.59 -17.41
N LEU A 119 46.74 -80.64 -17.50
CA LEU A 119 47.46 -81.61 -18.32
C LEU A 119 47.29 -83.04 -17.80
N ASP A 120 47.27 -83.27 -16.49
CA ASP A 120 47.11 -84.62 -15.91
C ASP A 120 45.71 -85.16 -16.22
N VAL A 121 44.67 -84.32 -16.07
CA VAL A 121 43.28 -84.70 -16.40
C VAL A 121 43.12 -85.04 -17.88
N LEU A 122 43.80 -84.31 -18.76
CA LEU A 122 43.80 -84.55 -20.20
C LEU A 122 44.59 -85.81 -20.56
N LEU A 123 45.75 -86.04 -19.95
CA LEU A 123 46.63 -87.18 -20.23
C LEU A 123 46.11 -88.50 -19.65
N GLU A 124 45.23 -88.45 -18.64
CA GLU A 124 44.52 -89.62 -18.09
C GLU A 124 43.37 -90.10 -19.01
N SER A 125 43.16 -89.45 -20.17
CA SER A 125 42.16 -89.90 -21.14
C SER A 125 42.43 -91.32 -21.64
N THR A 126 41.39 -92.13 -21.78
CA THR A 126 41.48 -93.53 -22.24
C THR A 126 41.40 -93.68 -23.76
N SER A 127 40.96 -92.63 -24.47
CA SER A 127 40.84 -92.58 -25.93
C SER A 127 40.89 -91.14 -26.45
N PHE A 128 41.09 -90.98 -27.76
CA PHE A 128 41.09 -89.66 -28.39
C PHE A 128 39.74 -88.92 -28.26
N SER A 129 38.61 -89.65 -28.27
CA SER A 129 37.29 -89.03 -28.05
C SER A 129 37.14 -88.52 -26.62
N ASP A 130 37.53 -89.33 -25.63
CA ASP A 130 37.53 -88.95 -24.20
C ASP A 130 38.45 -87.73 -23.95
N PHE A 131 39.61 -87.68 -24.60
CA PHE A 131 40.49 -86.51 -24.57
C PHE A 131 39.79 -85.24 -25.07
N LEU A 132 39.11 -85.31 -26.22
CA LEU A 132 38.41 -84.15 -26.80
C LEU A 132 37.25 -83.69 -25.91
N ASP A 133 36.47 -84.61 -25.34
CA ASP A 133 35.38 -84.30 -24.42
C ASP A 133 35.90 -83.59 -23.15
N ARG A 134 36.98 -84.12 -22.55
CA ARG A 134 37.65 -83.50 -21.40
C ARG A 134 38.22 -82.12 -21.75
N TYR A 135 38.84 -81.97 -22.92
CA TYR A 135 39.36 -80.68 -23.39
C TYR A 135 38.25 -79.65 -23.55
N HIS A 136 37.13 -80.00 -24.18
CA HIS A 136 35.98 -79.11 -24.31
C HIS A 136 35.38 -78.73 -22.96
N ALA A 137 35.23 -79.69 -22.04
CA ALA A 137 34.74 -79.44 -20.69
C ALA A 137 35.68 -78.49 -19.91
N LEU A 138 36.98 -78.76 -19.91
CA LEU A 138 37.99 -77.93 -19.24
C LEU A 138 38.04 -76.51 -19.83
N LYS A 139 38.02 -76.39 -21.16
CA LYS A 139 37.98 -75.08 -21.84
C LYS A 139 36.74 -74.28 -21.42
N SER A 140 35.58 -74.93 -21.32
CA SER A 140 34.34 -74.29 -20.86
C SER A 140 34.45 -73.81 -19.40
N ILE A 141 34.95 -74.67 -18.51
CA ILE A 141 35.13 -74.36 -17.08
C ILE A 141 36.11 -73.18 -16.90
N VAL A 142 37.30 -73.25 -17.50
CA VAL A 142 38.31 -72.19 -17.41
C VAL A 142 37.82 -70.88 -18.02
N GLY A 143 37.08 -70.96 -19.14
CA GLY A 143 36.44 -69.81 -19.75
C GLY A 143 35.44 -69.14 -18.80
N GLN A 144 34.60 -69.93 -18.14
CA GLN A 144 33.62 -69.44 -17.17
C GLN A 144 34.28 -68.87 -15.92
N ASP A 145 35.35 -69.50 -15.42
CA ASP A 145 36.11 -69.00 -14.26
C ASP A 145 36.80 -67.67 -14.56
N LYS A 146 37.40 -67.54 -15.75
CA LYS A 146 37.97 -66.28 -16.21
C LYS A 146 36.90 -65.19 -16.29
N GLU A 147 35.73 -65.49 -16.86
CA GLU A 147 34.64 -64.52 -16.96
C GLU A 147 34.12 -64.11 -15.58
N ILE A 148 33.94 -65.05 -14.64
CA ILE A 148 33.52 -64.74 -13.26
C ILE A 148 34.54 -63.83 -12.57
N LEU A 149 35.84 -64.11 -12.73
CA LEU A 149 36.92 -63.29 -12.16
C LEU A 149 36.93 -61.88 -12.75
N GLU A 150 36.90 -61.75 -14.08
CA GLU A 150 36.90 -60.45 -14.75
C GLU A 150 35.60 -59.67 -14.50
N ALA A 151 34.46 -60.35 -14.37
CA ALA A 151 33.21 -59.72 -13.95
C ALA A 151 33.25 -59.27 -12.48
N ASN A 152 33.87 -60.05 -11.57
CA ASN A 152 34.05 -59.63 -10.16
C ASN A 152 34.96 -58.40 -10.05
N LYS A 153 36.08 -58.36 -10.79
CA LYS A 153 36.96 -57.18 -10.85
C LYS A 153 36.21 -55.93 -11.32
N ARG A 154 35.48 -56.03 -12.44
CA ARG A 154 34.64 -54.94 -12.96
C ARG A 154 33.60 -54.47 -11.95
N ASP A 155 32.90 -55.38 -11.27
CA ASP A 155 31.92 -55.00 -10.23
C ASP A 155 32.60 -54.34 -9.02
N ARG A 156 33.81 -54.78 -8.60
CA ARG A 156 34.57 -54.12 -7.52
C ARG A 156 34.96 -52.69 -7.88
N GLU A 157 35.42 -52.46 -9.11
CA GLU A 157 35.71 -51.12 -9.62
C GLU A 157 34.45 -50.25 -9.67
N ALA A 158 33.32 -50.81 -10.13
CA ALA A 158 32.04 -50.12 -10.15
C ALA A 158 31.54 -49.76 -8.74
N VAL A 159 31.71 -50.65 -7.76
CA VAL A 159 31.40 -50.37 -6.34
C VAL A 159 32.24 -49.21 -5.82
N ALA A 160 33.56 -49.21 -6.08
CA ALA A 160 34.43 -48.12 -5.65
C ALA A 160 34.02 -46.77 -6.25
N GLN A 161 33.71 -46.74 -7.56
CA GLN A 161 33.23 -45.53 -8.23
C GLN A 161 31.87 -45.05 -7.69
N LYS A 162 30.91 -45.97 -7.50
CA LYS A 162 29.57 -45.64 -6.99
C LYS A 162 29.60 -45.14 -5.54
N LYS A 163 30.50 -45.65 -4.69
CA LYS A 163 30.70 -45.12 -3.32
C LYS A 163 31.10 -43.65 -3.35
N VAL A 164 32.10 -43.30 -4.17
CA VAL A 164 32.54 -41.91 -4.34
C VAL A 164 31.41 -41.03 -4.89
N GLN A 165 30.61 -41.55 -5.84
CA GLN A 165 29.45 -40.82 -6.37
C GLN A 165 28.38 -40.58 -5.31
N VAL A 166 28.04 -41.59 -4.50
CA VAL A 166 27.06 -41.46 -3.40
C VAL A 166 27.53 -40.43 -2.36
N GLU A 167 28.81 -40.47 -1.97
CA GLU A 167 29.38 -39.49 -1.04
C GLU A 167 29.31 -38.06 -1.60
N ALA A 168 29.66 -37.88 -2.87
CA ALA A 168 29.57 -36.58 -3.53
C ALA A 168 28.12 -36.07 -3.65
N GLN A 169 27.19 -36.94 -4.04
CA GLN A 169 25.76 -36.61 -4.13
C GLN A 169 25.16 -36.28 -2.77
N LEU A 170 25.53 -37.01 -1.71
CA LEU A 170 25.09 -36.74 -0.34
C LEU A 170 25.58 -35.37 0.13
N ALA A 171 26.85 -35.05 -0.09
CA ALA A 171 27.41 -33.74 0.22
C ALA A 171 26.70 -32.61 -0.55
N GLN A 172 26.38 -32.84 -1.83
CA GLN A 172 25.63 -31.89 -2.64
C GLN A 172 24.21 -31.66 -2.09
N VAL A 173 23.49 -32.72 -1.73
CA VAL A 173 22.15 -32.61 -1.13
C VAL A 173 22.20 -31.83 0.18
N GLN A 174 23.17 -32.12 1.05
CA GLN A 174 23.35 -31.39 2.31
C GLN A 174 23.60 -29.89 2.08
N ALA A 175 24.46 -29.56 1.10
CA ALA A 175 24.73 -28.17 0.73
C ALA A 175 23.48 -27.46 0.20
N LEU A 176 22.67 -28.13 -0.64
CA LEU A 176 21.43 -27.56 -1.17
C LEU A 176 20.39 -27.33 -0.07
N TYR A 177 20.24 -28.25 0.89
CA TYR A 177 19.36 -28.03 2.04
C TYR A 177 19.82 -26.83 2.90
N ALA A 178 21.12 -26.69 3.14
CA ALA A 178 21.66 -25.55 3.85
C ALA A 178 21.39 -24.22 3.12
N GLN A 179 21.57 -24.21 1.79
CA GLN A 179 21.22 -23.05 0.95
C GLN A 179 19.73 -22.73 0.97
N ASN A 180 18.86 -23.75 0.93
CA ASN A 180 17.42 -23.60 0.99
C ASN A 180 16.97 -22.94 2.31
N GLU A 181 17.51 -23.40 3.44
CA GLU A 181 17.19 -22.85 4.75
C GLU A 181 17.67 -21.41 4.93
N LEU A 182 18.85 -21.08 4.41
CA LEU A 182 19.33 -19.69 4.39
C LEU A 182 18.41 -18.80 3.53
N ALA A 183 18.07 -19.25 2.32
CA ALA A 183 17.21 -18.51 1.41
C ALA A 183 15.80 -18.29 1.97
N LYS A 184 15.22 -19.26 2.70
CA LYS A 184 13.95 -19.10 3.42
C LYS A 184 14.03 -18.05 4.52
N LYS A 185 15.11 -18.06 5.31
CA LYS A 185 15.29 -17.06 6.39
C LYS A 185 15.40 -15.65 5.82
N GLU A 186 16.14 -15.47 4.74
CA GLU A 186 16.23 -14.18 4.04
C GLU A 186 14.86 -13.72 3.51
N LEU A 187 14.07 -14.63 2.94
CA LEU A 187 12.73 -14.32 2.46
C LEU A 187 11.81 -13.86 3.59
N MET A 188 11.76 -14.62 4.69
CA MET A 188 10.95 -14.28 5.87
C MET A 188 11.36 -12.94 6.49
N ALA A 189 12.66 -12.63 6.52
CA ALA A 189 13.14 -11.34 6.99
C ALA A 189 12.61 -10.19 6.12
N LYS A 190 12.67 -10.33 4.79
CA LYS A 190 12.14 -9.32 3.85
C LYS A 190 10.63 -9.15 3.97
N GLU A 191 9.88 -10.23 4.16
CA GLU A 191 8.43 -10.17 4.38
C GLU A 191 8.08 -9.45 5.68
N LYS A 192 8.86 -9.67 6.74
CA LYS A 192 8.67 -8.97 8.01
C LYS A 192 8.98 -7.48 7.91
N ASP A 193 10.08 -7.11 7.24
CA ASP A 193 10.44 -5.70 7.03
C ASP A 193 9.33 -4.96 6.27
N LYS A 194 8.71 -5.64 5.30
CA LYS A 194 7.54 -5.17 4.56
C LYS A 194 6.35 -4.85 5.48
N GLU A 195 6.00 -5.78 6.36
CA GLU A 195 4.88 -5.63 7.30
C GLU A 195 5.10 -4.47 8.27
N VAL A 196 6.31 -4.37 8.82
CA VAL A 196 6.69 -3.29 9.75
C VAL A 196 6.57 -1.93 9.06
N LEU A 197 7.03 -1.82 7.81
CA LEU A 197 6.93 -0.58 7.04
C LEU A 197 5.46 -0.17 6.83
N ILE A 198 4.60 -1.10 6.40
CA ILE A 198 3.16 -0.83 6.20
C ILE A 198 2.50 -0.39 7.50
N ALA A 199 2.75 -1.08 8.60
CA ALA A 199 2.19 -0.74 9.90
C ALA A 199 2.65 0.65 10.39
N SER A 200 3.92 1.00 10.15
CA SER A 200 4.46 2.31 10.53
C SER A 200 3.80 3.45 9.75
N LEU A 201 3.54 3.26 8.45
CA LEU A 201 2.88 4.25 7.59
C LEU A 201 1.41 4.43 7.97
N ALA A 202 0.70 3.33 8.24
CA ALA A 202 -0.69 3.38 8.69
C ALA A 202 -0.83 4.13 10.03
N LYS A 203 0.10 3.91 10.97
CA LYS A 203 0.12 4.61 12.26
C LYS A 203 0.37 6.12 12.11
N GLN A 204 1.29 6.52 11.22
CA GLN A 204 1.54 7.93 10.93
C GLN A 204 0.34 8.62 10.27
N GLU A 205 -0.37 7.91 9.39
CA GLU A 205 -1.58 8.42 8.74
C GLU A 205 -2.70 8.66 9.75
N GLN A 206 -2.98 7.67 10.61
CA GLN A 206 -4.00 7.79 11.65
C GLN A 206 -3.73 8.98 12.59
N ALA A 207 -2.48 9.16 13.04
CA ALA A 207 -2.12 10.27 13.91
C ALA A 207 -2.32 11.65 13.26
N ILE A 208 -2.09 11.77 11.94
CA ILE A 208 -2.32 13.03 11.21
C ILE A 208 -3.82 13.27 10.99
N GLU A 209 -4.59 12.21 10.75
CA GLU A 209 -6.04 12.30 10.54
C GLU A 209 -6.76 12.71 11.83
N GLU A 210 -6.42 12.10 12.98
CA GLU A 210 -6.95 12.49 14.31
C GLU A 210 -6.70 13.98 14.61
N VAL A 211 -5.48 14.47 14.37
CA VAL A 211 -5.14 15.90 14.60
C VAL A 211 -5.93 16.83 13.67
N SER A 212 -6.22 16.41 12.44
CA SER A 212 -7.02 17.21 11.50
C SER A 212 -8.50 17.23 11.87
N GLU A 213 -9.06 16.11 12.33
CA GLU A 213 -10.46 16.01 12.76
C GLU A 213 -10.72 16.85 14.03
N GLU A 214 -9.83 16.77 15.02
CA GLU A 214 -9.91 17.57 16.25
C GLU A 214 -9.93 19.07 15.96
N GLN A 215 -9.12 19.52 15.01
CA GLN A 215 -9.04 20.93 14.62
C GLN A 215 -10.27 21.39 13.85
N GLU A 216 -10.82 20.56 12.96
CA GLU A 216 -12.04 20.90 12.24
C GLU A 216 -13.23 21.04 13.20
N GLU A 217 -13.33 20.16 14.21
CA GLU A 217 -14.38 20.26 15.23
C GLU A 217 -14.20 21.49 16.13
N PHE A 218 -12.96 21.83 16.49
CA PHE A 218 -12.65 23.03 17.27
C PHE A 218 -13.01 24.32 16.51
N LEU A 219 -12.65 24.40 15.22
CA LEU A 219 -13.01 25.54 14.37
C LEU A 219 -14.52 25.69 14.17
N LYS A 220 -15.27 24.59 14.05
CA LYS A 220 -16.75 24.62 14.00
C LYS A 220 -17.36 25.22 15.28
N LYS A 221 -16.81 24.87 16.45
CA LYS A 221 -17.27 25.41 17.75
C LYS A 221 -17.00 26.92 17.84
N LEU A 222 -15.80 27.36 17.43
CA LEU A 222 -15.44 28.78 17.41
C LEU A 222 -16.32 29.59 16.45
N ALA A 223 -16.59 29.06 15.25
CA ALA A 223 -17.47 29.72 14.27
C ALA A 223 -18.91 29.87 14.80
N ALA A 224 -19.44 28.85 15.48
CA ALA A 224 -20.75 28.91 16.12
C ALA A 224 -20.80 29.93 17.28
N GLU A 225 -19.72 30.06 18.05
CA GLU A 225 -19.59 31.07 19.12
C GLU A 225 -19.49 32.49 18.53
N LYS A 226 -18.69 32.68 17.49
CA LYS A 226 -18.53 33.95 16.75
C LYS A 226 -19.87 34.41 16.17
N SER A 227 -20.63 33.51 15.55
CA SER A 227 -21.97 33.80 15.01
C SER A 227 -22.95 34.27 16.10
N LYS A 228 -22.95 33.64 17.28
CA LYS A 228 -23.79 34.06 18.41
C LYS A 228 -23.41 35.46 18.93
N LEU A 229 -22.12 35.73 19.06
CA LEU A 229 -21.61 37.04 19.51
C LEU A 229 -21.96 38.16 18.51
N TRP A 230 -21.87 37.90 17.20
CA TRP A 230 -22.31 38.85 16.17
C TRP A 230 -23.82 39.07 16.17
N ALA A 231 -24.62 38.02 16.38
CA ALA A 231 -26.06 38.15 16.51
C ALA A 231 -26.48 39.00 17.73
N GLU A 232 -25.74 38.91 18.85
CA GLU A 232 -25.93 39.79 20.01
C GLU A 232 -25.49 41.24 19.73
N LYS A 233 -24.36 41.43 19.03
CA LYS A 233 -23.87 42.77 18.64
C LYS A 233 -24.82 43.48 17.66
N ASN A 234 -25.44 42.74 16.75
CA ASN A 234 -26.36 43.27 15.75
C ASN A 234 -27.78 43.53 16.29
N LYS A 235 -28.15 42.99 17.45
CA LYS A 235 -29.43 43.34 18.13
C LYS A 235 -29.53 44.82 18.49
N ASN A 236 -28.39 45.50 18.68
CA ASN A 236 -28.32 46.88 19.18
C ASN A 236 -28.04 47.94 18.09
N LYS A 237 -27.77 47.53 16.84
CA LYS A 237 -27.51 48.45 15.71
C LYS A 237 -28.65 48.42 14.70
N LYS A 238 -29.17 49.61 14.33
CA LYS A 238 -30.07 49.81 13.19
C LYS A 238 -29.30 49.56 11.88
N THR A 239 -29.02 48.32 11.54
CA THR A 239 -28.51 47.94 10.21
C THR A 239 -29.65 47.95 9.20
N ALA A 240 -29.32 48.24 7.93
CA ALA A 240 -30.26 48.20 6.82
C ALA A 240 -30.81 46.77 6.68
N VAL A 241 -31.99 46.53 7.25
CA VAL A 241 -32.69 45.24 7.12
C VAL A 241 -33.09 45.07 5.67
N TYR A 242 -32.72 43.96 5.05
CA TYR A 242 -33.30 43.57 3.78
C TYR A 242 -34.83 43.47 3.90
N THR A 243 -35.56 44.45 3.39
CA THR A 243 -37.02 44.56 3.52
C THR A 243 -37.80 43.72 2.49
N GLY A 244 -37.12 42.81 1.78
CA GLY A 244 -37.67 42.05 0.66
C GLY A 244 -37.33 42.67 -0.70
N GLY A 245 -37.13 41.81 -1.71
CA GLY A 245 -36.67 42.15 -3.07
C GLY A 245 -36.10 40.92 -3.80
N GLN A 246 -35.51 41.12 -4.98
CA GLN A 246 -34.68 40.12 -5.67
C GLN A 246 -33.21 40.51 -5.53
N LEU A 247 -32.33 39.54 -5.23
CA LEU A 247 -30.88 39.68 -5.21
C LEU A 247 -30.36 39.90 -6.63
N LYS A 248 -29.32 40.71 -6.78
CA LYS A 248 -28.63 40.83 -8.08
C LYS A 248 -27.75 39.62 -8.34
N TRP A 249 -27.57 39.25 -9.61
CA TRP A 249 -26.53 38.30 -9.99
C TRP A 249 -25.15 38.79 -9.53
N PRO A 250 -24.38 37.94 -8.83
CA PRO A 250 -23.07 38.32 -8.29
C PRO A 250 -21.97 38.40 -9.35
N LEU A 251 -22.23 37.88 -10.55
CA LEU A 251 -21.40 38.04 -11.74
C LEU A 251 -22.22 38.74 -12.85
N PRO A 252 -22.12 40.08 -12.99
CA PRO A 252 -22.86 40.82 -14.00
C PRO A 252 -22.67 40.25 -15.41
N GLY A 253 -23.78 39.97 -16.11
CA GLY A 253 -23.77 39.41 -17.47
C GLY A 253 -23.47 37.90 -17.56
N ARG A 254 -23.39 37.18 -16.43
CA ARG A 254 -23.14 35.73 -16.40
C ARG A 254 -24.19 35.02 -15.53
N THR A 255 -25.09 34.30 -16.18
CA THR A 255 -26.19 33.55 -15.52
C THR A 255 -26.14 32.04 -15.78
N THR A 256 -25.13 31.58 -16.54
CA THR A 256 -24.91 30.15 -16.78
C THR A 256 -24.48 29.46 -15.49
N ILE A 257 -25.08 28.30 -15.21
CA ILE A 257 -24.78 27.51 -14.00
C ILE A 257 -24.11 26.22 -14.44
N SER A 258 -22.89 25.98 -13.96
CA SER A 258 -22.18 24.71 -14.19
C SER A 258 -22.61 23.63 -13.20
N SER A 259 -23.08 24.02 -12.01
CA SER A 259 -23.69 23.09 -11.05
C SER A 259 -24.72 23.77 -10.15
N GLY A 260 -25.85 23.13 -9.94
CA GLY A 260 -26.97 23.67 -9.15
C GLY A 260 -26.97 23.24 -7.68
N PHE A 261 -27.96 23.69 -6.92
CA PHE A 261 -28.23 23.23 -5.56
C PHE A 261 -28.80 21.80 -5.59
N ILE A 262 -27.94 20.79 -5.54
CA ILE A 262 -28.31 19.39 -5.74
C ILE A 262 -27.55 18.44 -4.83
N HIS A 263 -28.10 17.24 -4.63
CA HIS A 263 -27.33 16.11 -4.11
C HIS A 263 -26.44 15.55 -5.22
N ARG A 264 -25.12 15.43 -4.99
CA ARG A 264 -24.16 14.95 -5.99
C ARG A 264 -23.00 14.19 -5.35
N ILE A 265 -22.20 13.51 -6.18
CA ILE A 265 -20.88 13.04 -5.77
C ILE A 265 -19.90 14.20 -5.95
N ASN A 266 -19.21 14.59 -4.88
CA ASN A 266 -18.22 15.66 -4.92
C ASN A 266 -17.12 15.31 -5.95
N PRO A 267 -16.87 16.17 -6.94
CA PRO A 267 -15.94 15.86 -8.03
C PRO A 267 -14.47 15.81 -7.58
N VAL A 268 -14.13 16.44 -6.45
CA VAL A 268 -12.78 16.50 -5.86
C VAL A 268 -12.58 15.36 -4.85
N THR A 269 -13.50 15.19 -3.90
CA THR A 269 -13.34 14.23 -2.80
C THR A 269 -13.91 12.85 -3.10
N LYS A 270 -14.70 12.71 -4.18
CA LYS A 270 -15.38 11.47 -4.61
C LYS A 270 -16.37 10.89 -3.58
N LYS A 271 -16.75 11.67 -2.57
CA LYS A 271 -17.77 11.32 -1.56
C LYS A 271 -19.13 11.93 -1.93
N SER A 272 -20.21 11.34 -1.44
CA SER A 272 -21.56 11.91 -1.55
C SER A 272 -21.64 13.24 -0.79
N GLU A 273 -22.21 14.28 -1.41
CA GLU A 273 -22.40 15.60 -0.82
C GLU A 273 -23.73 16.25 -1.21
N ASN A 274 -24.21 17.16 -0.37
CA ASN A 274 -25.25 18.12 -0.75
C ASN A 274 -24.56 19.41 -1.16
N HIS A 275 -24.64 19.78 -2.44
CA HIS A 275 -24.11 21.04 -2.94
C HIS A 275 -25.01 22.19 -2.47
N LYS A 276 -24.45 23.07 -1.63
CA LYS A 276 -25.19 24.06 -0.84
C LYS A 276 -25.45 25.39 -1.57
N GLY A 277 -25.11 25.47 -2.85
CA GLY A 277 -25.23 26.68 -3.65
C GLY A 277 -25.26 26.39 -5.14
N ILE A 278 -24.94 27.41 -5.94
CA ILE A 278 -24.76 27.31 -7.39
C ILE A 278 -23.33 27.67 -7.78
N ASP A 279 -22.81 26.96 -8.78
CA ASP A 279 -21.49 27.22 -9.36
C ASP A 279 -21.67 27.99 -10.68
N ILE A 280 -21.10 29.19 -10.76
CA ILE A 280 -21.18 30.09 -11.91
C ILE A 280 -19.79 30.20 -12.55
N PRO A 281 -19.55 29.61 -13.73
CA PRO A 281 -18.23 29.61 -14.35
C PRO A 281 -17.85 30.98 -14.91
N ALA A 282 -16.62 31.41 -14.62
CA ALA A 282 -16.07 32.66 -15.12
C ALA A 282 -14.53 32.61 -15.18
N PRO A 283 -13.88 33.38 -16.06
CA PRO A 283 -12.43 33.48 -16.08
C PRO A 283 -11.86 33.98 -14.74
N ALA A 284 -10.67 33.51 -14.37
CA ALA A 284 -9.97 34.00 -13.19
C ALA A 284 -9.79 35.53 -13.25
N GLY A 285 -10.04 36.22 -12.15
CA GLY A 285 -9.97 37.68 -12.07
C GLY A 285 -11.27 38.40 -12.43
N THR A 286 -12.33 37.69 -12.84
CA THR A 286 -13.64 38.33 -13.02
C THR A 286 -14.14 38.89 -11.69
N GLU A 287 -14.66 40.12 -11.69
CA GLU A 287 -15.20 40.77 -10.49
C GLU A 287 -16.45 40.05 -9.96
N ILE A 288 -16.48 39.82 -8.65
CA ILE A 288 -17.63 39.30 -7.90
C ILE A 288 -18.23 40.46 -7.12
N HIS A 289 -19.54 40.63 -7.24
CA HIS A 289 -20.28 41.75 -6.66
C HIS A 289 -21.23 41.32 -5.55
N ALA A 290 -21.42 42.18 -4.54
CA ALA A 290 -22.41 42.00 -3.50
C ALA A 290 -23.83 41.97 -4.10
N ALA A 291 -24.60 40.95 -3.74
CA ALA A 291 -25.91 40.68 -4.33
C ALA A 291 -27.01 41.58 -3.74
N ALA A 292 -26.80 42.05 -2.50
CA ALA A 292 -27.66 42.97 -1.76
C ALA A 292 -26.81 43.83 -0.79
N PRO A 293 -27.33 44.96 -0.27
CA PRO A 293 -26.62 45.72 0.77
C PRO A 293 -26.51 44.91 2.06
N GLY A 294 -25.42 45.07 2.80
CA GLY A 294 -25.19 44.32 4.03
C GLY A 294 -23.85 44.64 4.69
N THR A 295 -23.50 43.84 5.70
CA THR A 295 -22.21 43.91 6.40
C THR A 295 -21.42 42.65 6.12
N VAL A 296 -20.16 42.79 5.75
CA VAL A 296 -19.25 41.66 5.58
C VAL A 296 -18.95 41.05 6.95
N ILE A 297 -19.34 39.80 7.15
CA ILE A 297 -19.15 39.07 8.42
C ILE A 297 -18.01 38.04 8.36
N ILE A 298 -17.61 37.64 7.14
CA ILE A 298 -16.45 36.79 6.87
C ILE A 298 -15.75 37.33 5.62
N ALA A 299 -14.44 37.51 5.69
CA ALA A 299 -13.58 37.89 4.55
C ALA A 299 -12.20 37.24 4.70
N GLN A 300 -12.17 35.90 4.63
CA GLN A 300 -10.96 35.13 4.89
C GLN A 300 -10.99 33.77 4.19
N TRP A 301 -9.93 32.98 4.36
CA TRP A 301 -9.90 31.59 3.90
C TRP A 301 -10.84 30.71 4.73
N VAL A 302 -11.76 30.02 4.07
CA VAL A 302 -12.68 29.06 4.68
C VAL A 302 -12.43 27.67 4.08
N ASN A 303 -12.26 26.66 4.93
CA ASN A 303 -11.96 25.30 4.48
C ASN A 303 -13.05 24.78 3.52
N GLY A 304 -12.66 24.13 2.42
CA GLY A 304 -13.55 23.75 1.33
C GLY A 304 -13.89 24.88 0.35
N TYR A 305 -14.15 26.09 0.84
CA TYR A 305 -14.57 27.25 0.03
C TYR A 305 -13.40 28.10 -0.49
N GLY A 306 -12.20 28.02 0.09
CA GLY A 306 -11.07 28.89 -0.27
C GLY A 306 -11.26 30.33 0.23
N ASN A 307 -10.75 31.34 -0.48
CA ASN A 307 -11.03 32.72 -0.08
C ASN A 307 -12.52 33.00 -0.25
N THR A 308 -13.16 33.39 0.85
CA THR A 308 -14.60 33.47 0.97
C THR A 308 -15.02 34.80 1.55
N VAL A 309 -16.04 35.40 0.95
CA VAL A 309 -16.78 36.54 1.52
C VAL A 309 -18.16 36.04 1.96
N VAL A 310 -18.60 36.46 3.14
CA VAL A 310 -19.98 36.27 3.59
C VAL A 310 -20.55 37.61 4.02
N ILE A 311 -21.73 37.94 3.49
CA ILE A 311 -22.43 39.19 3.79
C ILE A 311 -23.72 38.87 4.53
N ASP A 312 -23.88 39.48 5.72
CA ASP A 312 -25.14 39.52 6.46
C ASP A 312 -25.98 40.70 5.93
N HIS A 313 -27.15 40.38 5.39
CA HIS A 313 -28.12 41.36 4.89
C HIS A 313 -29.19 41.76 5.92
N GLY A 314 -29.09 41.21 7.14
CA GLY A 314 -30.11 41.35 8.18
C GLY A 314 -31.33 40.45 7.92
N GLY A 315 -32.20 40.31 8.93
CA GLY A 315 -33.40 39.47 8.84
C GLY A 315 -33.10 37.97 8.69
N GLY A 316 -31.89 37.54 9.04
CA GLY A 316 -31.41 36.16 8.91
C GLY A 316 -31.00 35.76 7.50
N LEU A 317 -30.86 36.69 6.56
CA LEU A 317 -30.43 36.41 5.20
C LEU A 317 -28.92 36.65 5.04
N GLU A 318 -28.20 35.64 4.59
CA GLU A 318 -26.77 35.72 4.29
C GLU A 318 -26.50 35.28 2.85
N THR A 319 -25.46 35.87 2.24
CA THR A 319 -24.92 35.39 0.97
C THR A 319 -23.46 35.01 1.12
N TRP A 320 -23.08 33.88 0.52
CA TRP A 320 -21.72 33.34 0.55
C TRP A 320 -21.10 33.37 -0.84
N TYR A 321 -19.84 33.77 -0.92
CA TYR A 321 -19.08 33.92 -2.16
C TYR A 321 -17.74 33.19 -2.03
N GLY A 322 -17.66 31.99 -2.60
CA GLY A 322 -16.50 31.10 -2.49
C GLY A 322 -15.57 31.09 -3.70
N HIS A 323 -14.43 30.43 -3.51
CA HIS A 323 -13.37 30.13 -4.48
C HIS A 323 -12.61 31.33 -5.06
N ALA A 324 -12.68 32.50 -4.42
CA ALA A 324 -12.05 33.71 -4.92
C ALA A 324 -10.50 33.61 -4.94
N ARG A 325 -9.85 34.24 -5.93
CA ARG A 325 -8.39 34.36 -5.95
C ARG A 325 -7.85 35.44 -5.01
N SER A 326 -8.66 36.47 -4.74
CA SER A 326 -8.34 37.61 -3.89
C SER A 326 -9.62 38.29 -3.43
N LEU A 327 -9.57 38.93 -2.26
CA LEU A 327 -10.67 39.66 -1.65
C LEU A 327 -10.48 41.17 -1.88
N ALA A 328 -11.59 41.91 -2.00
CA ALA A 328 -11.59 43.36 -2.17
C ALA A 328 -12.15 44.11 -0.94
N VAL A 329 -12.59 43.37 0.08
CA VAL A 329 -13.22 43.86 1.32
C VAL A 329 -12.68 43.11 2.53
N GLU A 330 -12.86 43.70 3.71
CA GLU A 330 -12.48 43.14 5.01
C GLU A 330 -13.71 42.88 5.90
N GLU A 331 -13.55 42.08 6.96
CA GLU A 331 -14.62 41.83 7.95
C GLU A 331 -15.03 43.14 8.63
N GLY A 332 -16.33 43.44 8.63
CA GLY A 332 -16.92 44.66 9.18
C GLY A 332 -17.26 45.73 8.15
N ASP A 333 -16.81 45.59 6.89
CA ASP A 333 -17.13 46.53 5.82
C ASP A 333 -18.64 46.53 5.52
N GLN A 334 -19.18 47.73 5.28
CA GLN A 334 -20.54 47.90 4.77
C GLN A 334 -20.50 47.96 3.25
N VAL A 335 -21.33 47.15 2.60
CA VAL A 335 -21.39 47.04 1.14
C VAL A 335 -22.80 47.31 0.64
N LYS A 336 -22.89 47.81 -0.59
CA LYS A 336 -24.14 48.02 -1.35
C LYS A 336 -24.27 46.96 -2.44
N ALA A 337 -25.50 46.76 -2.93
CA ALA A 337 -25.74 45.85 -4.04
C ALA A 337 -25.03 46.30 -5.32
N GLY A 338 -24.05 45.51 -5.78
CA GLY A 338 -23.20 45.82 -6.93
C GLY A 338 -21.78 46.26 -6.58
N ASP A 339 -21.43 46.41 -5.31
CA ASP A 339 -20.04 46.71 -4.92
C ASP A 339 -19.16 45.48 -5.18
N VAL A 340 -17.93 45.70 -5.66
CA VAL A 340 -16.95 44.62 -5.88
C VAL A 340 -16.44 44.14 -4.52
N ILE A 341 -16.55 42.83 -4.27
CA ILE A 341 -16.19 42.21 -2.99
C ILE A 341 -15.05 41.20 -3.11
N SER A 342 -14.88 40.59 -4.26
CA SER A 342 -13.79 39.62 -4.50
C SER A 342 -13.60 39.38 -6.00
N TYR A 343 -12.63 38.54 -6.35
CA TYR A 343 -12.32 38.20 -7.74
C TYR A 343 -12.34 36.68 -7.94
N VAL A 344 -12.97 36.21 -9.01
CA VAL A 344 -13.10 34.78 -9.34
C VAL A 344 -11.75 34.09 -9.39
N GLY A 345 -11.67 32.90 -8.80
CA GLY A 345 -10.49 32.05 -8.79
C GLY A 345 -10.86 30.57 -8.75
N SER A 346 -9.93 29.77 -8.24
CA SER A 346 -10.08 28.33 -8.06
C SER A 346 -9.43 27.87 -6.75
N THR A 347 -9.59 28.66 -5.68
CA THR A 347 -9.02 28.34 -4.35
C THR A 347 -9.94 27.42 -3.55
N GLY A 348 -9.40 26.64 -2.62
CA GLY A 348 -10.18 25.66 -1.85
C GLY A 348 -10.43 24.39 -2.67
N GLN A 349 -11.56 23.72 -2.44
CA GLN A 349 -11.94 22.52 -3.18
C GLN A 349 -12.68 22.91 -4.46
N SER A 350 -11.92 23.25 -5.50
CA SER A 350 -12.46 23.65 -6.81
C SER A 350 -11.76 22.89 -7.94
N THR A 351 -12.51 22.53 -8.99
CA THR A 351 -11.99 21.86 -10.20
C THR A 351 -11.59 22.83 -11.30
N GLY A 352 -11.90 24.11 -11.16
CA GLY A 352 -11.61 25.14 -12.17
C GLY A 352 -12.21 26.49 -11.79
N ASN A 353 -11.91 27.54 -12.56
CA ASN A 353 -12.33 28.90 -12.21
C ASN A 353 -13.86 29.07 -12.25
N HIS A 354 -14.45 29.37 -11.08
CA HIS A 354 -15.88 29.65 -10.93
C HIS A 354 -16.15 30.41 -9.63
N LEU A 355 -17.34 30.98 -9.51
CA LEU A 355 -17.90 31.45 -8.24
C LEU A 355 -18.82 30.38 -7.69
N HIS A 356 -18.58 29.97 -6.44
CA HIS A 356 -19.57 29.24 -5.67
C HIS A 356 -20.42 30.24 -4.88
N PHE A 357 -21.72 30.29 -5.15
CA PHE A 357 -22.65 31.26 -4.56
C PHE A 357 -23.74 30.55 -3.76
N GLU A 358 -23.89 30.90 -2.48
CA GLU A 358 -24.97 30.41 -1.64
C GLU A 358 -25.87 31.55 -1.13
N VAL A 359 -27.14 31.22 -0.93
CA VAL A 359 -28.09 32.05 -0.18
C VAL A 359 -28.52 31.23 1.03
N ARG A 360 -28.28 31.76 2.24
CA ARG A 360 -28.69 31.12 3.49
C ARG A 360 -29.76 31.93 4.19
N LYS A 361 -30.76 31.23 4.73
CA LYS A 361 -31.82 31.84 5.54
C LYS A 361 -31.83 31.19 6.92
N ASN A 362 -31.61 32.01 7.95
CA ASN A 362 -31.44 31.58 9.34
C ASN A 362 -30.35 30.50 9.50
N GLY A 363 -29.24 30.65 8.77
CA GLY A 363 -28.10 29.73 8.79
C GLY A 363 -28.25 28.49 7.89
N GLU A 364 -29.43 28.21 7.36
CA GLU A 364 -29.68 27.06 6.49
C GLU A 364 -29.50 27.41 5.00
N PRO A 365 -28.72 26.63 4.22
CA PRO A 365 -28.61 26.80 2.78
C PRO A 365 -29.95 26.62 2.06
N THR A 366 -30.24 27.51 1.12
CA THR A 366 -31.41 27.45 0.25
C THR A 366 -30.98 27.48 -1.21
N ASP A 367 -31.83 27.01 -2.12
CA ASP A 367 -31.59 27.19 -3.55
C ASP A 367 -31.48 28.70 -3.86
N PRO A 368 -30.34 29.18 -4.37
CA PRO A 368 -30.14 30.59 -4.72
C PRO A 368 -31.02 31.09 -5.88
N ILE A 369 -31.50 30.19 -6.76
CA ILE A 369 -32.15 30.55 -8.02
C ILE A 369 -33.41 31.39 -7.85
N PRO A 370 -34.33 31.08 -6.92
CA PRO A 370 -35.51 31.91 -6.67
C PRO A 370 -35.19 33.32 -6.16
N TYR A 371 -33.97 33.55 -5.64
CA TYR A 371 -33.57 34.83 -5.05
C TYR A 371 -32.92 35.78 -6.04
N VAL A 372 -32.25 35.28 -7.09
CA VAL A 372 -31.43 36.09 -8.01
C VAL A 372 -32.19 36.53 -9.27
N LYS A 373 -31.94 37.75 -9.75
CA LYS A 373 -32.44 38.25 -11.04
C LYS A 373 -31.45 39.12 -11.79
#